data_AF-A0A923Q7L6-F1
#
_entry.id   AF-A0A923Q7L6-F1
#
_cell.length_a   1.000
_cell.length_b   1.000
_cell.length_c   1.000
_cell.angle_alpha   90.00
_cell.angle_beta   90.00
_cell.angle_gamma   90.00
#
_symmetry.space_group_name_H-M   'P 1'
#
loop_
_entity.id
_entity.type
_entity.pdbx_description
1 polymer ?
#
loop_
_entity_poly.entity_id
_entity_poly.type
_entity_poly.pdbx_seq_one_letter_code
_entity_poly.pdbx_strand_id
1 'polypeptide(L)' 'MAVLPEHRGWGHGITLLGALGSWGTGHGAQRSYLQVEVGNTPARRLYEQTGLVEAYHHHYRRLSP' A
#
# COMPACT_ATOMS: atom_id res chain seq x y z
N MET A 1 4.48 4.87 -1.57
CA MET A 1 3.48 5.97 -1.55
C MET A 1 3.58 6.67 -0.20
N ALA A 2 3.45 7.99 -0.16
CA ALA A 2 3.43 8.75 1.08
C ALA A 2 2.45 9.92 0.98
N VAL A 3 1.83 10.27 2.11
CA VAL A 3 1.06 11.51 2.29
C VAL A 3 1.75 12.29 3.41
N LEU A 4 2.05 13.56 3.13
CA LEU A 4 2.65 14.48 4.11
C LEU A 4 1.81 14.50 5.39
N PRO A 5 2.44 14.53 6.59
CA PRO A 5 1.73 14.48 7.87
C PRO A 5 0.51 15.41 7.98
N GLU A 6 0.67 16.65 7.55
CA GLU A 6 -0.34 17.71 7.55
C GLU A 6 -1.55 17.44 6.64
N HIS A 7 -1.43 16.52 5.69
CA HIS A 7 -2.47 16.14 4.74
C HIS A 7 -3.07 14.75 5.01
N ARG A 8 -2.75 14.12 6.15
CA ARG A 8 -3.30 12.81 6.55
C ARG A 8 -4.73 12.92 7.08
N GLY A 9 -5.51 11.85 6.97
CA GLY A 9 -6.91 11.81 7.42
C GLY A 9 -7.92 12.37 6.41
N TRP A 10 -7.46 12.96 5.31
CA TRP A 10 -8.29 13.59 4.28
C TRP A 10 -8.56 12.71 3.05
N GLY A 11 -8.31 11.40 3.14
CA GLY A 11 -8.59 10.46 2.04
C GLY A 11 -7.60 10.45 0.88
N HIS A 12 -6.56 11.31 0.87
CA HIS A 12 -5.56 11.37 -0.22
C HIS A 12 -4.93 10.01 -0.58
N GLY A 13 -4.64 9.16 0.41
CA GLY A 13 -4.10 7.82 0.18
C GLY A 13 -5.06 6.91 -0.59
N ILE A 14 -6.36 7.01 -0.31
CA ILE A 14 -7.41 6.26 -1.01
C ILE A 14 -7.52 6.75 -2.45
N THR A 15 -7.55 8.07 -2.65
CA THR A 15 -7.59 8.68 -3.99
C THR A 15 -6.40 8.25 -4.84
N LEU A 16 -5.19 8.27 -4.28
CA LEU A 16 -3.99 7.82 -4.99
C LEU A 16 -4.03 6.33 -5.34
N LEU A 17 -4.49 5.47 -4.42
CA LEU A 17 -4.63 4.04 -4.69
C LEU A 17 -5.68 3.76 -5.78
N GLY A 18 -6.81 4.47 -5.76
CA GLY A 18 -7.83 4.40 -6.81
C GLY A 18 -7.26 4.80 -8.16
N ALA A 19 -6.55 5.92 -8.24
CA ALA A 19 -5.92 6.39 -9.48
C ALA A 19 -4.88 5.39 -10.02
N LEU A 20 -4.05 4.81 -9.16
CA LEU A 20 -3.09 3.78 -9.55
C LEU A 20 -3.78 2.50 -10.03
N GLY A 21 -4.88 2.10 -9.38
CA GLY A 21 -5.70 0.97 -9.79
C GLY A 21 -6.31 1.18 -11.17
N SER A 22 -6.95 2.32 -11.40
CA SER A 22 -7.52 2.68 -12.71
C SER A 22 -6.45 2.72 -13.82
N TRP A 23 -5.30 3.32 -13.53
CA TRP A 23 -4.17 3.34 -14.47
C TRP A 23 -3.70 1.92 -14.78
N GLY A 24 -3.49 1.07 -13.77
CA GLY A 24 -3.05 -0.31 -13.95
C GLY A 24 -4.04 -1.12 -14.79
N THR A 25 -5.33 -1.05 -14.48
CA THR A 25 -6.38 -1.71 -15.26
C THR A 25 -6.39 -1.24 -16.72
N GLY A 26 -6.20 0.06 -16.95
CA GLY A 26 -6.07 0.62 -18.31
C GLY A 26 -4.88 0.06 -19.10
N HIS A 27 -3.88 -0.47 -18.42
CA HIS A 27 -2.71 -1.13 -19.01
C HIS A 27 -2.78 -2.67 -18.95
N GLY A 28 -3.97 -3.23 -18.67
CA GLY A 28 -4.19 -4.67 -18.63
C GLY A 28 -3.72 -5.37 -17.35
N ALA A 29 -3.38 -4.62 -16.29
CA ALA A 29 -3.07 -5.22 -15.00
C ALA A 29 -4.33 -5.87 -14.40
N GLN A 30 -4.21 -7.14 -14.01
CA GLN A 30 -5.30 -7.90 -13.40
C GLN A 30 -5.24 -7.92 -11.87
N ARG A 31 -4.07 -7.61 -11.30
CA ARG A 31 -3.79 -7.67 -9.86
C ARG A 31 -2.81 -6.58 -9.47
N SER A 32 -2.88 -6.14 -8.22
CA SER A 32 -1.91 -5.25 -7.61
C SER A 32 -1.31 -5.91 -6.37
N TYR A 33 -0.03 -5.64 -6.13
CA TYR A 33 0.69 -6.10 -4.95
C TYR A 33 1.55 -4.95 -4.44
N LEU A 34 1.70 -4.89 -3.12
CA LEU A 34 2.62 -3.98 -2.46
C LEU A 34 3.17 -4.66 -1.21
N GLN A 35 4.33 -4.19 -0.79
CA GLN A 35 4.93 -4.56 0.48
C GLN A 35 4.78 -3.41 1.47
N VAL A 36 4.44 -3.74 2.72
CA VAL A 36 4.36 -2.80 3.82
C VAL A 36 4.98 -3.43 5.06
N GLU A 37 5.70 -2.64 5.86
CA GLU A 37 6.21 -3.10 7.15
C GLU A 37 5.05 -3.40 8.11
N VAL A 38 5.18 -4.48 8.88
CA VAL A 38 4.15 -4.93 9.84
C VAL A 38 3.80 -3.83 10.85
N GLY A 39 4.79 -3.00 11.25
CA GLY A 39 4.61 -1.88 12.18
C GLY A 39 3.91 -0.65 11.59
N ASN A 40 3.67 -0.60 10.27
CA ASN A 40 3.01 0.53 9.63
C ASN A 40 1.48 0.36 9.63
N THR A 41 0.89 0.37 10.82
CA THR A 41 -0.55 0.19 11.04
C THR A 41 -1.42 1.14 10.20
N PRO A 42 -1.11 2.44 10.04
CA PRO A 42 -1.91 3.33 9.20
C PRO A 42 -1.94 2.90 7.73
N ALA A 43 -0.79 2.49 7.18
CA ALA A 43 -0.72 2.03 5.79
C ALA A 43 -1.47 0.70 5.60
N ARG A 44 -1.32 -0.25 6.55
CA ARG A 44 -2.06 -1.53 6.50
C ARG A 44 -3.58 -1.32 6.48
N ARG A 45 -4.11 -0.49 7.37
CA ARG A 45 -5.55 -0.15 7.40
C ARG A 45 -6.01 0.50 6.10
N LEU A 46 -5.21 1.41 5.54
CA LEU A 46 -5.51 2.03 4.25
C LEU A 46 -5.61 0.97 3.14
N TYR A 47 -4.65 0.06 3.05
CA TYR A 47 -4.62 -0.96 2.01
C TYR A 47 -5.79 -1.95 2.13
N GLU A 48 -6.09 -2.40 3.35
CA GLU A 48 -7.26 -3.24 3.65
C GLU A 48 -8.58 -2.56 3.24
N GLN A 49 -8.74 -1.27 3.55
CA GLN A 49 -9.92 -0.49 3.13
C GLN A 49 -10.08 -0.38 1.61
N THR A 50 -8.98 -0.45 0.87
CA THR A 50 -8.99 -0.42 -0.61
C THR A 50 -9.06 -1.81 -1.26
N GLY A 51 -9.27 -2.87 -0.47
CA GLY A 51 -9.47 -4.22 -0.98
C GLY A 51 -8.20 -5.04 -1.20
N LEU A 52 -7.03 -4.54 -0.76
CA LEU A 52 -5.84 -5.37 -0.66
C LEU A 52 -5.94 -6.31 0.55
N VAL A 53 -5.44 -7.52 0.38
CA VAL A 53 -5.37 -8.54 1.44
C VAL A 53 -3.92 -8.97 1.65
N GLU A 54 -3.62 -9.46 2.85
CA GLU A 54 -2.29 -9.99 3.15
C GLU A 54 -2.03 -11.23 2.28
N ALA A 55 -0.95 -11.19 1.50
CA ALA A 55 -0.54 -12.30 0.64
C ALA A 55 0.48 -13.21 1.35
N TYR A 56 1.45 -12.62 2.06
CA TYR A 56 2.50 -13.32 2.81
C TYR A 56 3.31 -12.32 3.65
N HIS A 57 4.05 -12.84 4.64
CA HIS A 57 5.05 -12.06 5.38
C HIS A 57 6.43 -12.16 4.74
N HIS A 58 7.14 -11.04 4.72
CA HIS A 58 8.54 -10.98 4.31
C HIS A 58 9.43 -10.70 5.52
N HIS A 59 10.53 -11.44 5.64
CA HIS A 59 11.50 -11.25 6.72
C HIS A 59 12.90 -10.99 6.16
N TYR A 60 13.41 -9.79 6.41
CA TYR A 60 14.76 -9.42 6.03
C TYR A 60 15.76 -9.95 7.06
N ARG A 61 16.77 -10.70 6.60
CA ARG A 61 17.90 -11.14 7.42
C ARG A 61 19.16 -10.45 6.90
N ARG A 62 19.96 -9.92 7.81
CA ARG A 62 21.28 -9.39 7.51
C ARG A 62 22.27 -10.15 8.38
N LEU A 63 23.36 -10.62 7.78
CA LEU A 63 24.50 -11.10 8.56
C LEU A 63 25.10 -9.88 9.25
N SER A 64 25.13 -9.89 10.59
CA SER A 64 25.94 -8.94 11.33
C SER A 64 27.39 -9.03 10.85
N PRO A 65 28.14 -7.91 10.77
CA PRO A 65 29.56 -7.95 10.45
C PRO A 65 30.34 -8.86 11.40
#